data_AF-A0A6A7NA68-F1
#
_entry.id   AF-A0A6A7NA68-F1
#
_cell.length_a   1.000
_cell.length_b   1.000
_cell.length_c   1.000
_cell.angle_alpha   90.00
_cell.angle_beta   90.00
_cell.angle_gamma   90.00
#
_symmetry.space_group_name_H-M   'P 1'
#
loop_
_entity.id
_entity.type
_entity.pdbx_description
1 polymer ?
#
loop_
_entity_poly.entity_id
_entity_poly.type
_entity_poly.pdbx_seq_one_letter_code
_entity_poly.pdbx_strand_id
1 'polypeptide(L)' 'MGEKDDSEAIESGRALRDYFARHPEKNFTFIEYPNAGHALQAPDKANLQDFIAGLAAWFKSGLKR' A
#
# COMPACT_ATOMS: atom_id res chain seq x y z
N MET A 1 -0.72 -0.07 -3.32
CA MET A 1 -0.90 -0.71 -4.63
C MET A 1 -1.74 0.22 -5.48
N GLY A 2 -1.41 0.36 -6.77
CA GLY A 2 -2.19 1.18 -7.69
C GLY A 2 -3.49 0.48 -8.08
N GLU A 3 -4.62 1.18 -8.06
CA GLU A 3 -5.92 0.61 -8.48
C GLU A 3 -5.92 0.18 -9.95
N LYS A 4 -5.15 0.88 -10.78
CA LYS A 4 -5.01 0.66 -12.23
C LYS A 4 -3.63 0.10 -12.58
N ASP A 5 -3.01 -0.62 -11.65
CA ASP A 5 -1.75 -1.32 -11.87
C ASP A 5 -1.92 -2.33 -13.03
N ASP A 6 -1.12 -2.13 -14.07
CA ASP A 6 -1.14 -2.88 -15.33
C ASP A 6 -0.21 -4.11 -15.30
N SER A 7 0.64 -4.21 -14.27
CA SER A 7 1.51 -5.36 -14.03
C SER A 7 0.86 -6.35 -13.06
N GLU A 8 0.21 -5.86 -12.00
CA GLU A 8 -0.37 -6.69 -10.94
C GLU A 8 -1.79 -6.22 -10.61
N ALA A 9 -2.75 -7.13 -10.66
CA ALA A 9 -4.15 -6.79 -10.41
C ALA A 9 -4.38 -6.35 -8.94
N ILE A 10 -5.16 -5.29 -8.72
CA ILE A 10 -5.43 -4.72 -7.39
C ILE A 10 -6.09 -5.75 -6.43
N GLU A 11 -6.79 -6.73 -6.98
CA GLU A 11 -7.37 -7.87 -6.28
C GLU A 11 -6.34 -8.65 -5.45
N SER A 12 -5.09 -8.75 -5.92
CA SER A 12 -4.01 -9.40 -5.18
C SER A 12 -3.73 -8.67 -3.86
N GLY A 13 -3.64 -7.34 -3.89
CA GLY A 13 -3.45 -6.50 -2.70
C GLY A 13 -4.64 -6.54 -1.76
N ARG A 14 -5.86 -6.51 -2.31
CA ARG A 14 -7.10 -6.63 -1.53
C ARG A 14 -7.21 -8.00 -0.87
N ALA A 15 -6.79 -9.08 -1.53
CA ALA A 15 -6.74 -10.41 -0.94
C ALA A 15 -5.75 -10.48 0.22
N LEU A 16 -4.58 -9.85 0.11
CA LEU A 16 -3.62 -9.73 1.22
C LEU A 16 -4.20 -8.94 2.40
N ARG A 17 -4.86 -7.81 2.13
CA ARG A 17 -5.58 -7.03 3.15
C ARG A 17 -6.58 -7.90 3.92
N ASP A 18 -7.42 -8.63 3.21
CA ASP A 18 -8.46 -9.46 3.82
C ASP A 18 -7.88 -10.64 4.59
N TYR A 19 -6.77 -11.21 4.11
CA TYR A 19 -6.01 -12.21 4.86
C TYR A 19 -5.49 -11.62 6.19
N PHE A 20 -4.73 -10.53 6.14
CA PHE A 20 -4.10 -9.94 7.34
C PHE A 20 -5.10 -9.30 8.31
N ALA A 21 -6.29 -8.91 7.85
CA ALA A 21 -7.38 -8.49 8.74
C ALA A 21 -7.79 -9.61 9.73
N ARG A 22 -7.54 -10.88 9.39
CA ARG A 22 -7.77 -12.04 10.27
C ARG A 22 -6.57 -12.40 11.15
N HIS A 23 -5.46 -11.66 11.02
CA HIS A 23 -4.19 -11.90 11.71
C HIS A 23 -3.71 -10.62 12.42
N PRO A 24 -4.44 -10.12 13.45
CA PRO A 24 -4.14 -8.84 14.11
C PRO A 24 -2.79 -8.83 14.83
N GLU A 25 -2.18 -9.98 15.08
CA GLU A 25 -0.82 -10.12 15.61
C GLU A 25 0.27 -9.74 14.60
N LYS A 26 -0.08 -9.63 13.31
CA LYS A 26 0.84 -9.25 12.24
C LYS A 26 0.71 -7.75 11.98
N ASN A 27 1.83 -7.06 12.00
CA ASN A 27 1.88 -5.65 11.61
C ASN A 27 1.85 -5.54 10.09
N PHE A 28 0.67 -5.35 9.52
CA PHE A 28 0.45 -5.20 8.09
C PHE A 28 -0.45 -3.99 7.81
N THR A 29 -0.04 -3.17 6.83
CA THR A 29 -0.81 -2.02 6.37
C THR A 29 -0.96 -2.08 4.86
N PHE A 30 -2.20 -2.04 4.38
CA PHE A 30 -2.50 -1.93 2.96
C PHE A 30 -2.95 -0.51 2.62
N ILE A 31 -2.39 0.04 1.55
CA ILE A 31 -2.77 1.34 1.01
C ILE A 31 -3.11 1.17 -0.47
N GLU A 32 -4.32 1.55 -0.84
CA GLU A 32 -4.80 1.59 -2.21
C GLU A 32 -4.71 3.02 -2.73
N TYR A 33 -4.13 3.21 -3.92
CA TYR A 33 -4.00 4.52 -4.56
C TYR A 33 -4.98 4.58 -5.75
N PRO A 34 -6.07 5.36 -5.65
CA PRO A 34 -7.07 5.46 -6.71
C PRO A 34 -6.47 5.96 -8.02
N ASN A 35 -6.91 5.39 -9.14
CA ASN A 35 -6.45 5.73 -10.49
C ASN A 35 -4.93 5.61 -10.74
N ALA A 36 -4.17 5.07 -9.79
CA ALA A 36 -2.73 4.96 -9.91
C ALA A 36 -2.34 3.67 -10.62
N GLY A 37 -1.34 3.74 -11.51
CA GLY A 37 -0.74 2.58 -12.15
C GLY A 37 0.33 1.89 -11.29
N HIS A 38 1.12 1.00 -11.91
CA HIS A 38 2.17 0.23 -11.24
C HIS A 38 3.19 1.10 -10.48
N ALA A 39 3.60 2.21 -11.08
CA ALA A 39 4.51 3.18 -10.47
C ALA A 39 3.86 4.10 -9.42
N LEU A 40 2.62 3.83 -9.01
CA LEU A 40 1.80 4.68 -8.12
C LEU A 40 1.51 6.09 -8.69
N GLN A 41 1.71 6.27 -9.99
CA GLN A 41 1.38 7.51 -10.70
C GLN A 41 -0.11 7.53 -11.06
N ALA A 42 -0.82 8.57 -10.64
CA ALA A 42 -2.18 8.89 -11.06
C ALA A 42 -2.17 10.14 -11.99
N PRO A 43 -3.25 10.43 -12.74
CA PRO A 43 -3.28 11.57 -13.67
C PRO A 43 -3.04 12.94 -13.01
N ASP A 44 -3.47 13.10 -11.76
CA ASP A 44 -3.43 14.34 -10.98
C ASP A 44 -2.35 14.35 -9.90
N LYS A 45 -1.74 13.19 -9.61
CA LYS A 45 -0.83 13.04 -8.47
C LYS A 45 0.20 11.93 -8.63
N ALA A 46 1.45 12.24 -8.29
CA ALA A 46 2.50 11.25 -8.08
C ALA A 46 2.49 10.74 -6.64
N ASN A 47 1.84 9.59 -6.37
CA ASN A 47 1.69 9.07 -5.00
C ASN A 47 2.95 8.40 -4.44
N LEU A 48 4.02 8.29 -5.24
CA LEU A 48 5.27 7.65 -4.81
C LEU A 48 5.88 8.32 -3.57
N GLN A 49 5.82 9.65 -3.49
CA GLN A 49 6.38 10.38 -2.33
C GLN A 49 5.58 10.11 -1.05
N ASP A 50 4.25 10.06 -1.15
CA ASP A 50 3.38 9.72 -0.02
C ASP A 50 3.64 8.29 0.46
N PHE A 51 3.84 7.37 -0.48
CA PHE A 51 4.22 6.00 -0.16
C PHE A 51 5.55 5.94 0.60
N ILE A 52 6.59 6.64 0.13
CA ILE A 52 7.90 6.68 0.80
C ILE A 52 7.79 7.30 2.19
N ALA A 53 7.03 8.39 2.35
CA ALA A 53 6.80 9.02 3.64
C ALA A 53 6.07 8.09 4.62
N GLY A 54 5.03 7.40 4.15
CA GLY A 54 4.29 6.39 4.91
C GLY A 54 5.16 5.21 5.32
N LEU A 55 6.01 4.72 4.41
CA LEU A 55 6.97 3.64 4.68
C LEU A 55 7.96 4.05 5.78
N ALA A 56 8.53 5.26 5.70
CA ALA A 56 9.43 5.78 6.71
C ALA A 56 8.75 5.92 8.08
N ALA A 57 7.50 6.34 8.12
CA ALA A 57 6.70 6.40 9.35
C ALA A 57 6.42 4.99 9.91
N TRP A 58 6.08 4.03 9.05
CA TRP A 58 5.83 2.64 9.44
C TRP A 58 7.07 2.00 10.06
N PHE A 59 8.26 2.19 9.46
CA PHE A 59 9.53 1.73 10.04
C PHE A 59 9.78 2.30 11.44
N LYS A 60 9.55 3.61 11.63
CA LYS A 60 9.69 4.26 12.95
C LYS A 60 8.69 3.72 13.97
N SER A 61 7.48 3.36 13.54
CA SER A 61 6.45 2.77 14.42
C SER A 61 6.80 1.35 14.87
N GLY A 62 7.41 0.53 13.98
CA GLY A 62 7.83 -0.84 14.28
C GLY A 62 9.10 -0.94 15.14
N LEU A 63 9.87 0.15 15.24
CA LEU A 63 11.06 0.27 16.08
C LEU A 63 10.75 0.50 17.57
N LYS A 64 9.50 0.79 17.93
CA LYS A 64 9.06 0.78 19.33
C LYS A 64 8.75 -0.67 19.76
N ARG A 65 9.79 -1.39 20.17
CA ARG A 65 9.68 -2.59 21.01
C ARG A 65 10.21 -2.28 22.40
#